data_AF-A0AAU0ZYB6-F1
#
_entry.id   AF-A0AAU0ZYB6-F1
#
_cell.length_a   1.000
_cell.length_b   1.000
_cell.length_c   1.000
_cell.angle_alpha   90.00
_cell.angle_beta   90.00
_cell.angle_gamma   90.00
#
_symmetry.space_group_name_H-M   'P 1'
#
loop_
_entity.id
_entity.type
_entity.pdbx_description
1 polymer ?
#
loop_
_entity_poly.entity_id
_entity_poly.type
_entity_poly.pdbx_seq_one_letter_code
_entity_poly.pdbx_strand_id
1 'polypeptide(L)'
;MSRRRTLGPKKRLALTTAAAVVAGGGAFALAATSNASQVDQGAQGGAQSSVACDGLTTALANNQKFIDGQKANPDAQSEARIANREAVIAEIKRKQEASGCDTGAEASAPASASASAPASASASAPDASASAPAASDQAAASGEQVCAGQQVTLSGEGGAPAASSDQFPAGTQLKVTNLDNGKSTTVEVTATSGSCALLNNAAFEQVREPGKFLIRNARIEKVG
;
A
#
# COMPACT_ATOMS: atom_id res chain seq x y z
N MET A 1 14.69 -39.47 36.80
CA MET A 1 15.46 -38.72 37.81
C MET A 1 15.82 -37.33 37.25
N SER A 2 14.92 -36.36 37.36
CA SER A 2 15.10 -35.02 36.77
C SER A 2 15.16 -33.96 37.88
N ARG A 3 16.35 -33.49 38.23
CA ARG A 3 16.53 -32.40 39.20
C ARG A 3 16.59 -31.06 38.48
N ARG A 4 15.43 -30.41 38.31
CA ARG A 4 15.39 -28.99 37.92
C ARG A 4 15.66 -28.14 39.17
N ARG A 5 16.80 -27.44 39.20
CA ARG A 5 17.13 -26.47 40.25
C ARG A 5 16.72 -25.08 39.78
N THR A 6 15.64 -24.54 40.33
CA THR A 6 15.21 -23.15 40.16
C THR A 6 16.01 -22.25 41.11
N LEU A 7 16.63 -21.20 40.57
CA LEU A 7 17.36 -20.18 41.34
C LEU A 7 16.40 -19.06 41.72
N GLY A 8 16.27 -18.78 43.02
CA GLY A 8 15.34 -17.78 43.55
C GLY A 8 15.77 -16.31 43.32
N PRO A 9 14.81 -15.37 43.37
CA PRO A 9 14.98 -13.98 42.93
C PRO A 9 15.92 -13.12 43.80
N LYS A 10 16.34 -13.60 44.98
CA LYS A 10 17.19 -12.85 45.91
C LYS A 10 18.69 -12.86 45.55
N LYS A 11 19.12 -13.66 44.56
CA LYS A 11 20.53 -13.78 44.14
C LYS A 11 20.91 -12.93 42.92
N ARG A 12 19.95 -12.15 42.37
CA ARG A 12 20.16 -11.27 41.20
C ARG A 12 20.47 -9.80 41.56
N LEU A 13 20.50 -9.45 42.85
CA LEU A 13 20.70 -8.08 43.32
C LEU A 13 22.05 -7.91 44.05
N ALA A 14 23.11 -8.57 43.57
CA ALA A 14 24.44 -8.51 44.16
C ALA A 14 25.55 -8.52 43.08
N LEU A 15 25.33 -7.82 41.95
CA LEU A 15 26.40 -7.46 41.03
C LEU A 15 26.25 -5.98 40.66
N THR A 16 26.46 -5.15 41.68
CA THR A 16 26.52 -3.70 41.63
C THR A 16 27.85 -3.24 41.04
N THR A 17 27.78 -2.32 40.08
CA THR A 17 28.57 -1.07 40.00
C THR A 17 30.07 -1.10 40.33
N ALA A 18 30.90 -0.79 39.32
CA ALA A 18 32.16 -0.06 39.52
C ALA A 18 32.44 0.83 38.30
N ALA A 19 32.63 2.12 38.56
CA ALA A 19 32.89 3.19 37.60
C ALA A 19 34.38 3.30 37.26
N ALA A 20 34.71 3.78 36.06
CA ALA A 20 35.96 4.51 35.81
C ALA A 20 35.81 5.41 34.58
N VAL A 21 35.85 6.72 34.81
CA VAL A 21 36.01 7.77 33.80
C VAL A 21 37.50 7.88 33.50
N VAL A 22 37.89 7.75 32.23
CA VAL A 22 39.22 8.19 31.75
C VAL A 22 38.99 9.07 30.54
N ALA A 23 39.20 10.38 30.74
CA ALA A 23 39.44 11.34 29.68
C ALA A 23 40.88 11.18 29.19
N GLY A 24 41.11 11.24 27.87
CA GLY A 24 42.45 11.27 27.30
C GLY A 24 42.44 11.01 25.80
N GLY A 25 42.72 12.06 25.03
CA GLY A 25 42.90 11.98 23.58
C GLY A 25 44.04 11.05 23.18
N GLY A 26 43.83 10.33 22.09
CA GLY A 26 44.82 9.48 21.45
C GLY A 26 44.36 9.20 20.03
N ALA A 27 45.16 9.64 19.06
CA ALA A 27 44.89 9.54 17.65
C ALA A 27 44.69 8.08 17.21
N PHE A 28 43.51 7.77 16.67
CA PHE A 28 43.31 6.55 15.89
C PHE A 28 43.44 6.90 14.41
N ALA A 29 44.67 6.74 13.92
CA ALA A 29 44.87 6.39 12.52
C ALA A 29 44.38 4.95 12.35
N LEU A 30 43.15 4.78 11.86
CA LEU A 30 42.68 3.52 11.29
C LEU A 30 42.47 3.73 9.79
N ALA A 31 43.45 3.27 9.03
CA ALA A 31 43.30 2.96 7.63
C ALA A 31 42.27 1.82 7.50
N ALA A 32 41.07 2.17 7.06
CA ALA A 32 40.05 1.22 6.64
C ALA A 32 39.50 1.67 5.28
N THR A 33 39.98 0.99 4.24
CA THR A 33 39.32 0.74 2.94
C THR A 33 38.44 1.86 2.39
N SER A 34 38.99 2.59 1.42
CA SER A 34 38.29 3.55 0.57
C SER A 34 37.00 2.99 -0.02
N ASN A 35 35.88 3.44 0.52
CA ASN A 35 34.58 3.65 -0.16
C ASN A 35 33.72 4.65 0.63
N ALA A 36 34.35 5.59 1.33
CA ALA A 36 33.65 6.76 1.84
C ALA A 36 33.66 7.80 0.72
N SER A 37 32.64 7.74 -0.13
CA SER A 37 32.19 8.89 -0.91
C SER A 37 31.89 10.01 0.07
N GLN A 38 32.87 10.87 0.34
CA GLN A 38 32.59 12.18 0.92
C GLN A 38 31.83 12.94 -0.15
N VAL A 39 30.51 12.86 -0.06
CA VAL A 39 29.62 13.73 -0.82
C VAL A 39 29.89 15.13 -0.31
N ASP A 40 30.49 15.91 -1.20
CA ASP A 40 30.61 17.36 -1.18
C ASP A 40 29.23 17.98 -0.86
N GLN A 41 28.94 18.12 0.42
CA GLN A 41 27.77 18.83 0.95
C GLN A 41 28.14 20.31 1.06
N GLY A 42 28.37 20.94 -0.09
CA GLY A 42 28.70 22.35 -0.17
C GLY A 42 27.73 23.16 -1.02
N ALA A 43 27.30 22.62 -2.17
CA ALA A 43 26.54 23.42 -3.14
C ALA A 43 25.33 22.72 -3.78
N GLN A 44 25.22 21.38 -3.72
CA GLN A 44 24.10 20.63 -4.32
C GLN A 44 23.09 20.07 -3.30
N GLY A 45 23.49 19.95 -2.03
CA GLY A 45 22.61 19.47 -0.96
C GLY A 45 21.51 20.45 -0.56
N GLY A 46 21.72 21.76 -0.71
CA GLY A 46 20.74 22.78 -0.30
C GLY A 46 19.45 22.76 -1.11
N ALA A 47 19.54 22.62 -2.45
CA ALA A 47 18.38 22.60 -3.34
C ALA A 47 17.59 21.27 -3.26
N GLN A 48 18.28 20.15 -3.01
CA GLN A 48 17.62 18.85 -2.82
C GLN A 48 16.97 18.77 -1.44
N SER A 49 17.60 19.33 -0.41
CA SER A 49 17.00 19.45 0.93
C SER A 49 15.82 20.41 0.95
N SER A 50 15.86 21.54 0.23
CA SER A 50 14.72 22.48 0.18
C SER A 50 13.48 21.85 -0.47
N VAL A 51 13.64 21.16 -1.61
CA VAL A 51 12.54 20.43 -2.26
C VAL A 51 12.00 19.30 -1.37
N ALA A 52 12.88 18.62 -0.62
CA ALA A 52 12.45 17.62 0.37
C ALA A 52 11.67 18.25 1.53
N CYS A 53 12.09 19.41 2.03
CA CYS A 53 11.38 20.16 3.06
C CYS A 53 10.01 20.66 2.56
N ASP A 54 9.92 21.19 1.34
CA ASP A 54 8.67 21.63 0.72
C ASP A 54 7.69 20.45 0.55
N GLY A 55 8.20 19.30 0.14
CA GLY A 55 7.43 18.06 0.02
C GLY A 55 6.88 17.59 1.38
N LEU A 56 7.69 17.64 2.44
CA LEU A 56 7.26 17.28 3.80
C LEU A 56 6.22 18.27 4.35
N THR A 57 6.40 19.58 4.12
CA THR A 57 5.42 20.61 4.52
C THR A 57 4.08 20.42 3.81
N THR A 58 4.12 20.16 2.49
CA THR A 58 2.91 19.86 1.71
C THR A 58 2.22 18.60 2.21
N ALA A 59 3.00 17.54 2.50
CA ALA A 59 2.45 16.30 3.05
C ALA A 59 1.79 16.55 4.41
N LEU A 60 2.39 17.34 5.30
CA LEU A 60 1.79 17.70 6.59
C LEU A 60 0.44 18.40 6.40
N ALA A 61 0.38 19.43 5.54
CA ALA A 61 -0.85 20.19 5.27
C ALA A 61 -1.97 19.30 4.69
N ASN A 62 -1.63 18.39 3.77
CA ASN A 62 -2.59 17.45 3.19
C ASN A 62 -3.18 16.48 4.23
N ASN A 63 -2.34 15.95 5.13
CA ASN A 63 -2.82 15.06 6.19
C ASN A 63 -3.68 15.82 7.21
N GLN A 64 -3.32 17.06 7.56
CA GLN A 64 -4.13 17.90 8.46
C GLN A 64 -5.51 18.18 7.84
N LYS A 65 -5.56 18.59 6.57
CA LYS A 65 -6.81 18.84 5.86
C LYS A 65 -7.70 17.61 5.78
N PHE A 66 -7.11 16.42 5.57
CA PHE A 66 -7.87 15.17 5.60
C PHE A 66 -8.49 14.91 6.98
N ILE A 67 -7.72 15.08 8.06
CA ILE A 67 -8.23 14.93 9.43
C ILE A 67 -9.39 15.90 9.69
N ASP A 68 -9.24 17.16 9.29
CA ASP A 68 -10.27 18.17 9.46
C ASP A 68 -11.55 17.80 8.70
N GLY A 69 -11.41 17.26 7.48
CA GLY A 69 -12.53 16.71 6.70
C GLY A 69 -13.22 15.54 7.40
N GLN A 70 -12.47 14.59 7.96
CA GLN A 70 -13.03 13.46 8.71
C GLN A 70 -13.69 13.88 10.03
N LYS A 71 -13.19 14.96 10.67
CA LYS A 71 -13.79 15.54 11.87
C LYS A 71 -15.07 16.31 11.56
N ALA A 72 -15.12 16.99 10.41
CA ALA A 72 -16.31 17.72 9.96
C ALA A 72 -17.44 16.78 9.54
N ASN A 73 -17.11 15.65 8.90
CA ASN A 73 -18.09 14.66 8.44
C ASN A 73 -17.65 13.25 8.87
N PRO A 74 -17.92 12.86 10.13
CA PRO A 74 -17.54 11.55 10.62
C PRO A 74 -18.42 10.44 10.02
N ASP A 75 -17.81 9.31 9.71
CA ASP A 75 -18.48 8.06 9.40
C ASP A 75 -17.95 6.92 10.29
N ALA A 76 -18.47 5.70 10.08
CA ALA A 76 -18.14 4.53 10.88
C ALA A 76 -16.63 4.17 10.97
N GLN A 77 -15.81 4.68 10.04
CA GLN A 77 -14.37 4.40 9.95
C GLN A 77 -13.51 5.66 10.21
N SER A 78 -14.13 6.81 10.49
CA SER A 78 -13.40 8.09 10.66
C SER A 78 -12.35 8.03 11.77
N GLU A 79 -12.65 7.40 12.91
CA GLU A 79 -11.73 7.31 14.03
C GLU A 79 -10.42 6.59 13.66
N ALA A 80 -10.53 5.41 13.03
CA ALA A 80 -9.37 4.63 12.60
C ALA A 80 -8.53 5.39 11.55
N ARG A 81 -9.18 6.09 10.62
CA ARG A 81 -8.49 6.89 9.58
C ARG A 81 -7.81 8.12 10.16
N ILE A 82 -8.44 8.79 11.13
CA ILE A 82 -7.84 9.93 11.84
C ILE A 82 -6.59 9.46 12.60
N ALA A 83 -6.69 8.39 13.39
CA ALA A 83 -5.55 7.85 14.15
C ALA A 83 -4.37 7.46 13.24
N ASN A 84 -4.65 6.86 12.08
CA ASN A 84 -3.62 6.56 11.10
C ASN A 84 -2.93 7.84 10.57
N ARG A 85 -3.70 8.87 10.26
CA ARG A 85 -3.18 10.13 9.72
C ARG A 85 -2.40 10.93 10.77
N GLU A 86 -2.81 10.89 12.03
CA GLU A 86 -2.05 11.47 13.14
C GLU A 86 -0.68 10.81 13.29
N ALA A 87 -0.60 9.47 13.15
CA ALA A 87 0.68 8.76 13.14
C ALA A 87 1.58 9.17 11.95
N VAL A 88 1.00 9.35 10.77
CA VAL A 88 1.73 9.86 9.59
C VAL A 88 2.23 11.28 9.81
N ILE A 89 1.43 12.18 10.41
CA ILE A 89 1.86 13.54 10.76
C ILE A 89 3.03 13.50 11.74
N ALA A 90 2.98 12.66 12.77
CA ALA A 90 4.08 12.50 13.71
C ALA A 90 5.37 12.02 13.01
N GLU A 91 5.27 11.11 12.05
CA GLU A 91 6.41 10.67 11.26
C GLU A 91 6.96 11.77 10.34
N ILE A 92 6.10 12.54 9.68
CA ILE A 92 6.51 13.68 8.85
C ILE A 92 7.28 14.71 9.69
N LYS A 93 6.81 15.02 10.91
CA LYS A 93 7.51 15.93 11.82
C LYS A 93 8.90 15.42 12.20
N ARG A 94 9.02 14.13 12.56
CA ARG A 94 10.34 13.51 12.81
C ARG A 94 11.26 13.58 11.58
N LYS A 95 10.72 13.44 10.37
CA LYS A 95 11.49 13.59 9.14
C LYS A 95 11.92 15.03 8.89
N GLN A 96 11.07 16.01 9.20
CA GLN A 96 11.41 17.43 9.11
C GLN A 96 12.56 17.77 10.08
N GLU A 97 12.45 17.33 11.33
CA GLU A 97 13.50 17.48 12.36
C GLU A 97 14.82 16.83 11.92
N ALA A 98 14.77 15.58 11.44
CA ALA A 98 15.95 14.87 10.96
C ALA A 98 16.58 15.48 9.71
N SER A 99 15.78 16.17 8.89
CA SER A 99 16.25 16.83 7.67
C SER A 99 16.73 18.27 7.90
N GLY A 100 16.63 18.78 9.14
CA GLY A 100 16.96 20.18 9.43
C GLY A 100 16.04 21.16 8.72
N CYS A 101 14.82 20.73 8.35
CA CYS A 101 13.81 21.64 7.84
C CYS A 101 13.32 22.48 9.01
N ASP A 102 13.80 23.72 9.14
CA ASP A 102 13.30 24.66 10.13
C ASP A 102 11.77 24.69 10.08
N THR A 103 11.12 24.38 11.21
CA THR A 103 9.66 24.43 11.36
C THR A 103 9.24 25.89 11.41
N GLY A 104 9.28 26.56 10.28
CA GLY A 104 9.15 28.01 10.18
C GLY A 104 8.57 28.43 8.84
N ALA A 105 7.30 28.09 8.61
CA ALA A 105 6.42 28.83 7.72
C ALA A 105 4.96 28.59 8.14
N GLU A 106 4.54 29.33 9.17
CA GLU A 106 3.12 29.61 9.41
C GLU A 106 2.51 30.28 8.17
N ALA A 107 1.33 29.79 7.82
CA ALA A 107 0.20 30.52 7.26
C ALA A 107 0.52 31.62 6.21
N SER A 108 0.31 31.26 4.95
CA SER A 108 -0.39 32.16 4.05
C SER A 108 -1.70 31.50 3.65
N ALA A 109 -2.80 32.03 4.17
CA ALA A 109 -4.16 31.80 3.69
C ALA A 109 -4.86 33.17 3.56
N PRO A 110 -5.98 33.29 2.82
CA PRO A 110 -6.34 32.66 1.56
C PRO A 110 -6.60 33.73 0.47
N ALA A 111 -6.61 33.33 -0.81
CA ALA A 111 -7.34 34.08 -1.83
C ALA A 111 -8.41 33.15 -2.41
N SER A 112 -9.65 33.39 -2.00
CA SER A 112 -10.84 32.83 -2.63
C SER A 112 -11.16 33.56 -3.94
N ALA A 113 -11.86 32.81 -4.81
CA ALA A 113 -12.60 33.20 -6.02
C ALA A 113 -11.83 33.02 -7.34
N SER A 114 -12.17 31.99 -8.12
CA SER A 114 -13.40 32.03 -8.92
C SER A 114 -13.73 30.67 -9.51
N ALA A 115 -15.02 30.38 -9.57
CA ALA A 115 -15.60 29.29 -10.33
C ALA A 115 -15.31 29.48 -11.83
N SER A 116 -15.07 28.37 -12.54
CA SER A 116 -15.53 28.10 -13.90
C SER A 116 -15.22 26.65 -14.24
N ALA A 117 -16.27 25.83 -14.28
CA ALA A 117 -16.22 24.55 -14.97
C ALA A 117 -16.11 24.78 -16.49
N PRO A 118 -15.46 23.88 -17.24
CA PRO A 118 -15.88 23.58 -18.58
C PRO A 118 -16.51 22.19 -18.60
N ALA A 119 -17.83 22.16 -18.80
CA ALA A 119 -18.49 21.07 -19.48
C ALA A 119 -18.21 21.23 -20.98
N SER A 120 -17.70 20.20 -21.62
CA SER A 120 -17.75 19.93 -23.08
C SER A 120 -17.08 18.58 -23.28
N ALA A 121 -17.47 17.72 -24.21
CA ALA A 121 -18.64 17.52 -25.03
C ALA A 121 -18.33 16.18 -25.72
N SER A 122 -19.36 15.41 -26.05
CA SER A 122 -19.25 14.28 -26.97
C SER A 122 -18.39 14.62 -28.18
N ALA A 123 -17.42 13.76 -28.47
CA ALA A 123 -16.86 13.62 -29.80
C ALA A 123 -16.92 12.14 -30.17
N SER A 124 -17.99 11.80 -30.88
CA SER A 124 -18.08 10.61 -31.71
C SER A 124 -17.05 10.72 -32.84
N ALA A 125 -16.35 9.63 -33.15
CA ALA A 125 -15.71 9.41 -34.43
C ALA A 125 -16.09 8.01 -34.95
N PRO A 126 -16.61 7.88 -36.19
CA PRO A 126 -17.14 6.63 -36.74
C PRO A 126 -16.13 5.85 -37.62
N ASP A 127 -16.47 4.57 -37.83
CA ASP A 127 -16.24 3.67 -39.00
C ASP A 127 -14.80 3.43 -39.52
N ALA A 128 -14.38 2.26 -40.03
CA ALA A 128 -14.88 0.89 -40.09
C ALA A 128 -13.84 0.02 -40.83
N SER A 129 -14.07 -1.30 -40.74
CA SER A 129 -13.73 -2.34 -41.72
C SER A 129 -12.37 -3.04 -41.68
N ALA A 130 -12.44 -4.22 -41.05
CA ALA A 130 -12.22 -5.54 -41.65
C ALA A 130 -10.80 -5.94 -42.12
N SER A 131 -10.28 -7.01 -41.50
CA SER A 131 -9.99 -8.30 -42.16
C SER A 131 -9.62 -9.36 -41.11
N ALA A 132 -10.43 -10.41 -41.00
CA ALA A 132 -10.03 -11.77 -40.57
C ALA A 132 -9.46 -12.52 -41.80
N PRO A 133 -8.86 -13.73 -41.74
CA PRO A 133 -8.96 -14.75 -40.69
C PRO A 133 -7.67 -15.56 -40.38
N ALA A 134 -7.69 -16.38 -39.32
CA ALA A 134 -7.30 -17.81 -39.36
C ALA A 134 -7.50 -18.47 -37.99
N ALA A 135 -8.16 -19.63 -38.02
CA ALA A 135 -8.62 -20.43 -36.89
C ALA A 135 -7.53 -21.31 -36.26
N SER A 136 -7.74 -21.69 -35.01
CA SER A 136 -7.39 -23.02 -34.48
C SER A 136 -8.27 -23.31 -33.24
N ASP A 137 -9.20 -24.23 -33.44
CA ASP A 137 -9.92 -25.14 -32.53
C ASP A 137 -9.28 -25.37 -31.11
N GLN A 138 -9.97 -25.72 -30.02
CA GLN A 138 -11.28 -26.35 -29.81
C GLN A 138 -11.68 -26.31 -28.31
N ALA A 139 -12.98 -26.10 -28.08
CA ALA A 139 -13.86 -26.67 -27.04
C ALA A 139 -13.47 -26.64 -25.53
N ALA A 140 -14.24 -25.86 -24.75
CA ALA A 140 -15.18 -26.39 -23.74
C ALA A 140 -15.86 -25.23 -22.97
N ALA A 141 -17.15 -24.98 -23.26
CA ALA A 141 -18.08 -24.15 -22.49
C ALA A 141 -17.44 -22.94 -21.74
N SER A 142 -16.83 -22.04 -22.49
CA SER A 142 -16.13 -20.88 -21.92
C SER A 142 -17.08 -19.70 -21.82
N GLY A 143 -17.42 -19.32 -20.60
CA GLY A 143 -18.06 -18.04 -20.31
C GLY A 143 -17.25 -16.87 -20.87
N GLU A 144 -17.90 -15.75 -21.11
CA GLU A 144 -17.23 -14.55 -21.62
C GLU A 144 -16.10 -14.13 -20.66
N GLN A 145 -14.88 -13.94 -21.17
CA GLN A 145 -13.78 -13.45 -20.36
C GLN A 145 -14.01 -11.96 -20.09
N VAL A 146 -14.22 -11.60 -18.83
CA VAL A 146 -14.74 -10.27 -18.47
C VAL A 146 -13.72 -9.33 -17.83
N CYS A 147 -12.60 -9.85 -17.32
CA CYS A 147 -11.54 -9.06 -16.68
C CYS A 147 -10.17 -9.34 -17.34
N ALA A 148 -10.05 -9.07 -18.65
CA ALA A 148 -8.84 -9.38 -19.40
C ALA A 148 -7.60 -8.64 -18.85
N GLY A 149 -6.52 -9.38 -18.59
CA GLY A 149 -5.25 -8.84 -18.12
C GLY A 149 -5.24 -8.35 -16.66
N GLN A 150 -6.31 -8.55 -15.90
CA GLN A 150 -6.38 -8.16 -14.49
C GLN A 150 -5.85 -9.27 -13.59
N GLN A 151 -5.03 -8.87 -12.61
CA GLN A 151 -4.51 -9.75 -11.57
C GLN A 151 -5.56 -9.95 -10.46
N VAL A 152 -5.71 -11.17 -9.96
CA VAL A 152 -6.64 -11.46 -8.87
C VAL A 152 -5.89 -11.32 -7.54
N THR A 153 -6.33 -10.35 -6.76
CA THR A 153 -5.83 -10.09 -5.41
C THR A 153 -6.78 -10.66 -4.35
N LEU A 154 -6.20 -11.07 -3.23
CA LEU A 154 -6.92 -11.48 -2.03
C LEU A 154 -7.60 -10.27 -1.36
N SER A 155 -8.91 -10.33 -1.12
CA SER A 155 -9.66 -9.28 -0.40
C SER A 155 -9.31 -9.19 1.09
N GLY A 156 -8.86 -10.29 1.70
CA GLY A 156 -8.67 -10.40 3.15
C GLY A 156 -9.95 -10.69 3.95
N GLU A 157 -11.10 -10.79 3.26
CA GLU A 157 -12.40 -11.07 3.87
C GLU A 157 -12.58 -12.55 4.20
N GLY A 158 -13.20 -12.84 5.35
CA GLY A 158 -13.57 -14.18 5.77
C GLY A 158 -14.92 -14.63 5.19
N GLY A 159 -15.35 -15.85 5.54
CA GLY A 159 -16.66 -16.40 5.13
C GLY A 159 -16.58 -17.46 4.04
N ALA A 160 -17.73 -17.81 3.47
CA ALA A 160 -17.85 -18.77 2.37
C ALA A 160 -17.19 -18.24 1.08
N PRO A 161 -16.74 -19.10 0.15
CA PRO A 161 -16.08 -18.66 -1.09
C PRO A 161 -16.92 -17.65 -1.87
N ALA A 162 -16.39 -16.44 -2.05
CA ALA A 162 -17.09 -15.34 -2.70
C ALA A 162 -16.12 -14.41 -3.44
N ALA A 163 -16.68 -13.63 -4.37
CA ALA A 163 -16.01 -12.54 -5.05
C ALA A 163 -16.61 -11.18 -4.70
N SER A 164 -15.82 -10.13 -4.85
CA SER A 164 -16.29 -8.75 -4.84
C SER A 164 -15.84 -7.99 -6.08
N SER A 165 -16.74 -7.20 -6.67
CA SER A 165 -16.54 -6.53 -7.97
C SER A 165 -17.29 -5.20 -8.06
N ASP A 166 -16.73 -4.22 -8.75
CA ASP A 166 -17.43 -3.01 -9.23
C ASP A 166 -18.11 -3.18 -10.58
N GLN A 167 -17.74 -4.22 -11.34
CA GLN A 167 -18.19 -4.44 -12.72
C GLN A 167 -19.40 -5.38 -12.79
N PHE A 168 -19.58 -6.24 -11.79
CA PHE A 168 -20.66 -7.22 -11.77
C PHE A 168 -21.59 -6.99 -10.57
N PRO A 169 -22.92 -7.02 -10.77
CA PRO A 169 -23.86 -6.93 -9.67
C PRO A 169 -23.77 -8.17 -8.77
N ALA A 170 -24.20 -8.02 -7.52
CA ALA A 170 -24.32 -9.14 -6.59
C ALA A 170 -25.22 -10.23 -7.18
N GLY A 171 -24.86 -11.51 -6.96
CA GLY A 171 -25.51 -12.66 -7.58
C GLY A 171 -24.88 -13.12 -8.90
N THR A 172 -23.95 -12.37 -9.48
CA THR A 172 -23.22 -12.81 -10.67
C THR A 172 -22.27 -13.95 -10.32
N GLN A 173 -22.30 -15.05 -11.09
CA GLN A 173 -21.32 -16.11 -10.92
C GLN A 173 -20.10 -15.88 -11.81
N LEU A 174 -18.92 -15.94 -11.19
CA LEU A 174 -17.63 -15.81 -11.84
C LEU A 174 -16.84 -17.10 -11.64
N LYS A 175 -16.36 -17.67 -12.74
CA LYS A 175 -15.35 -18.71 -12.73
C LYS A 175 -13.98 -18.05 -12.85
N VAL A 176 -13.18 -18.21 -11.81
CA VAL A 176 -11.81 -17.71 -11.75
C VAL A 176 -10.86 -18.86 -11.91
N THR A 177 -10.05 -18.81 -12.96
CA THR A 177 -9.03 -19.81 -13.28
C THR A 177 -7.64 -19.21 -13.10
N ASN A 178 -6.82 -19.82 -12.25
CA ASN A 178 -5.41 -19.52 -12.14
C ASN A 178 -4.66 -20.27 -13.25
N LEU A 179 -4.15 -19.53 -14.23
CA LEU A 179 -3.41 -20.10 -15.36
C LEU A 179 -2.00 -20.55 -14.98
N ASP A 180 -1.47 -20.09 -13.84
CA ASP A 180 -0.14 -20.50 -13.35
C ASP A 180 -0.14 -21.95 -12.83
N ASN A 181 -1.27 -22.45 -12.32
CA ASN A 181 -1.39 -23.81 -11.77
C ASN A 181 -2.59 -24.62 -12.29
N GLY A 182 -3.38 -24.07 -13.21
CA GLY A 182 -4.52 -24.71 -13.84
C GLY A 182 -5.75 -24.91 -12.95
N LYS A 183 -5.77 -24.38 -11.72
CA LYS A 183 -6.92 -24.52 -10.81
C LYS A 183 -8.00 -23.49 -11.11
N SER A 184 -9.25 -23.86 -10.93
CA SER A 184 -10.40 -22.95 -11.08
C SER A 184 -11.38 -23.07 -9.92
N THR A 185 -12.02 -21.96 -9.58
CA THR A 185 -13.14 -21.88 -8.63
C THR A 185 -14.28 -21.09 -9.23
N THR A 186 -15.52 -21.51 -8.98
CA THR A 186 -16.71 -20.72 -9.30
C THR A 186 -17.22 -20.08 -8.02
N VAL A 187 -17.44 -18.77 -8.05
CA VAL A 187 -17.86 -17.98 -6.88
C VAL A 187 -18.91 -16.98 -7.29
N GLU A 188 -19.75 -16.61 -6.32
CA GLU A 188 -20.75 -15.56 -6.47
C GLU A 188 -20.16 -14.20 -6.07
N VAL A 189 -20.54 -13.15 -6.78
CA VAL A 189 -20.26 -11.78 -6.37
C VAL A 189 -21.21 -11.39 -5.24
N THR A 190 -20.69 -11.09 -4.05
CA THR A 190 -21.51 -10.79 -2.87
C THR A 190 -21.36 -9.36 -2.37
N ALA A 191 -20.33 -8.64 -2.82
CA ALA A 191 -20.04 -7.28 -2.39
C ALA A 191 -19.37 -6.46 -3.50
N THR A 192 -19.41 -5.14 -3.35
CA THR A 192 -18.71 -4.21 -4.26
C THR A 192 -17.25 -4.07 -3.85
N SER A 193 -16.35 -4.00 -4.82
CA SER A 193 -14.92 -3.71 -4.60
C SER A 193 -14.45 -2.61 -5.54
N GLY A 194 -13.21 -2.13 -5.39
CA GLY A 194 -12.59 -1.19 -6.34
C GLY A 194 -11.83 -1.87 -7.48
N SER A 195 -12.12 -3.13 -7.79
CA SER A 195 -11.39 -3.93 -8.78
C SER A 195 -12.32 -4.91 -9.49
N CYS A 196 -11.99 -5.28 -10.73
CA CYS A 196 -12.86 -6.10 -11.58
C CYS A 196 -13.31 -7.42 -10.92
N ALA A 197 -12.42 -8.09 -10.18
CA ALA A 197 -12.79 -9.17 -9.27
C ALA A 197 -11.73 -9.34 -8.17
N LEU A 198 -12.16 -9.37 -6.92
CA LEU A 198 -11.36 -9.79 -5.77
C LEU A 198 -11.94 -11.07 -5.18
N LEU A 199 -11.08 -12.00 -4.77
CA LEU A 199 -11.52 -13.23 -4.10
C LEU A 199 -11.29 -13.11 -2.61
N ASN A 200 -12.27 -13.56 -1.83
CA ASN A 200 -12.10 -13.69 -0.39
C ASN A 200 -11.14 -14.85 -0.03
N ASN A 201 -10.79 -15.00 1.25
CA ASN A 201 -9.79 -15.99 1.68
C ASN A 201 -10.15 -17.42 1.27
N ALA A 202 -11.42 -17.81 1.47
CA ALA A 202 -11.88 -19.17 1.18
C ALA A 202 -11.85 -19.50 -0.32
N ALA A 203 -12.19 -18.54 -1.19
CA ALA A 203 -12.10 -18.72 -2.64
C ALA A 203 -10.65 -18.70 -3.14
N PHE A 204 -9.86 -17.76 -2.63
CA PHE A 204 -8.47 -17.58 -3.06
C PHE A 204 -7.60 -18.79 -2.67
N GLU A 205 -7.85 -19.40 -1.50
CA GLU A 205 -7.16 -20.62 -1.07
C GLU A 205 -7.35 -21.83 -2.00
N GLN A 206 -8.48 -21.91 -2.70
CA GLN A 206 -8.76 -23.03 -3.61
C GLN A 206 -7.91 -22.96 -4.89
N VAL A 207 -7.60 -21.76 -5.37
CA VAL A 207 -6.93 -21.55 -6.67
C VAL A 207 -5.50 -21.05 -6.56
N ARG A 208 -5.08 -20.51 -5.41
CA ARG A 208 -3.71 -19.99 -5.24
C ARG A 208 -2.66 -21.08 -5.18
N GLU A 209 -1.42 -20.66 -5.41
CA GLU A 209 -0.24 -21.38 -4.97
C GLU A 209 0.05 -21.09 -3.49
N PRO A 210 0.49 -22.09 -2.70
CA PRO A 210 0.88 -21.87 -1.31
C PRO A 210 1.93 -20.76 -1.18
N GLY A 211 1.76 -19.87 -0.21
CA GLY A 211 2.66 -18.73 0.02
C GLY A 211 2.50 -17.55 -0.94
N LYS A 212 1.58 -17.60 -1.91
CA LYS A 212 1.21 -16.46 -2.76
C LYS A 212 -0.10 -15.83 -2.30
N PHE A 213 -0.17 -14.50 -2.39
CA PHE A 213 -1.34 -13.66 -2.09
C PHE A 213 -1.86 -12.89 -3.32
N LEU A 214 -1.32 -13.23 -4.50
CA LEU A 214 -1.62 -12.61 -5.79
C LEU A 214 -1.58 -13.69 -6.87
N ILE A 215 -2.59 -13.72 -7.74
CA ILE A 215 -2.59 -14.51 -8.98
C ILE A 215 -2.40 -13.52 -10.13
N ARG A 216 -1.25 -13.61 -10.80
CA ARG A 216 -0.90 -12.68 -11.89
C ARG A 216 -1.59 -13.06 -13.18
N ASN A 217 -1.59 -14.36 -13.50
CA ASN A 217 -2.18 -14.88 -14.72
C ASN A 217 -3.52 -15.52 -14.36
N ALA A 218 -4.56 -14.70 -14.23
CA ALA A 218 -5.93 -15.15 -14.01
C ALA A 218 -6.77 -15.02 -15.28
N ARG A 219 -7.61 -16.02 -15.54
CA ARG A 219 -8.74 -15.90 -16.47
C ARG A 219 -10.02 -15.87 -15.64
N ILE A 220 -10.78 -14.79 -15.76
CA ILE A 220 -12.08 -14.61 -15.10
C ILE A 220 -13.16 -14.68 -16.17
N GLU A 221 -14.05 -15.64 -16.03
CA GLU A 221 -15.16 -15.91 -16.95
C GLU A 221 -16.48 -15.68 -16.21
N LYS A 222 -17.41 -14.93 -16.81
CA LYS A 222 -18.78 -14.89 -16.30
C LYS A 222 -19.50 -16.17 -16.70
N VAL A 223 -20.06 -16.88 -15.73
CA VAL A 223 -20.81 -18.13 -15.97
C VAL A 223 -22.28 -17.90 -15.62
N GLY A 224 -23.19 -18.18 -16.56
CA GLY A 224 -24.62 -17.91 -16.41
C GLY A 224 -25.14 -16.89 -17.42
#